data_AF-A0A7J9VA64-F1
#
_entry.id   AF-A0A7J9VA64-F1
#
_cell.length_a   1.000
_cell.length_b   1.000
_cell.length_c   1.000
_cell.angle_alpha   90.00
_cell.angle_beta   90.00
_cell.angle_gamma   90.00
#
_symmetry.space_group_name_H-M   'P 1'
#
loop_
_entity.id
_entity.type
_entity.pdbx_description
1 polymer ?
#
loop_
_entity_poly.entity_id
_entity_poly.type
_entity_poly.pdbx_seq_one_letter_code
_entity_poly.pdbx_strand_id
1 'polypeptide(L)'
;MDLMTRARSQWDRLLATATLLAGLLVLIIGWYGVSGTPYPAEQLPYLISGGIGALFLLGVSATLWLSADLRDEWRKLDRIERAIRETSLPDGQNDAAQDTAWLDQRNGDRTPERLAVGDRP
;
A
#
# COMPACT_ATOMS: atom_id res chain seq x y z
N MET A 1 -9.13 15.48 4.14
CA MET A 1 -8.82 14.06 4.40
C MET A 1 -7.40 13.97 4.96
N ASP A 2 -7.27 13.27 6.08
CA ASP A 2 -6.42 13.54 7.24
C ASP A 2 -4.91 13.77 7.05
N LEU A 3 -4.44 14.94 7.48
CA LEU A 3 -3.04 15.21 7.86
C LEU A 3 -2.52 14.18 8.87
N MET A 4 -3.40 13.69 9.75
CA MET A 4 -3.06 12.70 10.77
C MET A 4 -2.58 11.37 10.18
N THR A 5 -3.09 10.92 9.03
CA THR A 5 -2.66 9.64 8.41
C THR A 5 -1.28 9.74 7.78
N ARG A 6 -0.95 10.90 7.17
CA ARG A 6 0.41 11.18 6.65
C ARG A 6 1.42 11.37 7.76
N ALA A 7 1.04 12.09 8.81
CA ALA A 7 1.87 12.24 10.00
C ALA A 7 2.20 10.85 10.57
N ARG A 8 1.19 10.02 10.82
CA ARG A 8 1.38 8.68 11.42
C ARG A 8 2.27 7.75 10.58
N SER A 9 2.15 7.82 9.25
CA SER A 9 3.01 7.06 8.33
C SER A 9 4.48 7.50 8.40
N GLN A 10 4.75 8.80 8.57
CA GLN A 10 6.12 9.29 8.77
C GLN A 10 6.64 8.96 10.18
N TRP A 11 5.76 8.99 11.18
CA TRP A 11 6.08 8.58 12.56
C TRP A 11 6.50 7.11 12.65
N ASP A 12 5.90 6.21 11.87
CA ASP A 12 6.24 4.78 11.88
C ASP A 12 7.68 4.53 11.38
N ARG A 13 8.06 5.20 10.29
CA ARG A 13 9.43 5.16 9.77
C ARG A 13 10.42 5.81 10.75
N LEU A 14 10.06 6.95 11.34
CA LEU A 14 10.89 7.63 12.33
C LEU A 14 11.11 6.74 13.56
N LEU A 15 10.07 6.04 14.03
CA LEU A 15 10.16 5.09 15.15
C LEU A 15 11.03 3.89 14.80
N ALA A 16 10.88 3.32 13.60
CA ALA A 16 11.74 2.23 13.14
C ALA A 16 13.21 2.67 13.10
N THR A 17 13.52 3.82 12.47
CA THR A 17 14.89 4.34 12.40
C THR A 17 15.45 4.71 13.77
N ALA A 18 14.66 5.36 14.63
CA ALA A 18 15.09 5.70 15.99
C ALA A 18 15.40 4.44 16.81
N THR A 19 14.57 3.41 16.70
CA THR A 19 14.78 2.13 17.39
C THR A 19 16.02 1.41 16.84
N LEU A 20 16.27 1.47 15.53
CA LEU A 20 17.48 0.94 14.90
C LEU A 20 18.75 1.57 15.50
N LEU A 21 18.77 2.91 15.52
CA LEU A 21 19.91 3.67 16.01
C LEU A 21 20.13 3.44 17.51
N ALA A 22 19.05 3.36 18.29
CA ALA A 22 19.12 3.02 19.71
C ALA A 22 19.69 1.61 19.92
N GLY A 23 19.23 0.61 19.16
CA GLY A 23 19.77 -0.75 19.22
C GLY A 23 21.25 -0.82 18.86
N LEU A 24 21.67 -0.11 17.81
CA LEU A 24 23.07 -0.02 17.40
C LEU A 24 23.94 0.66 18.45
N LEU A 25 23.43 1.72 19.08
CA LEU A 25 24.12 2.41 20.17
C LEU A 25 24.31 1.49 21.39
N VAL A 26 23.26 0.77 21.79
CA VAL A 26 23.33 -0.22 22.88
C VAL A 26 24.35 -1.32 22.57
N LEU A 27 24.39 -1.78 21.31
CA LEU A 27 25.37 -2.80 20.89
C LEU A 27 26.82 -2.29 21.05
N ILE A 28 27.09 -1.06 20.60
CA ILE A 28 28.41 -0.43 20.70
C ILE A 28 28.82 -0.25 22.17
N ILE A 29 27.90 0.22 23.02
CA ILE A 29 28.15 0.39 24.46
C ILE A 29 28.43 -0.97 25.12
N GLY A 30 27.65 -2.01 24.79
CA GLY A 30 27.84 -3.36 25.30
C GLY A 30 29.20 -3.95 24.90
N TRP A 31 29.57 -3.78 23.62
CA TRP A 31 30.87 -4.21 23.11
C TRP A 31 32.02 -3.48 23.82
N TYR A 32 31.91 -2.16 24.01
CA TYR A 32 32.91 -1.37 24.71
C TYR A 32 33.11 -1.88 26.15
N GLY A 33 32.02 -2.17 26.87
CA GLY A 33 32.08 -2.75 28.22
C GLY A 33 32.78 -4.12 28.29
N VAL A 34 32.46 -5.02 27.34
CA VAL A 34 33.14 -6.33 27.23
C VAL A 34 34.63 -6.16 26.89
N SER A 35 34.97 -5.25 25.98
CA SER A 35 36.36 -5.05 25.53
C SER A 35 37.31 -4.55 26.62
N GLY A 36 36.76 -3.88 27.65
CA GLY A 36 37.53 -3.33 28.78
C GLY A 36 37.70 -4.29 29.96
N THR A 37 37.05 -5.45 29.96
CA THR A 37 37.03 -6.36 31.13
C THR A 37 37.89 -7.62 30.90
N PRO A 38 38.93 -7.88 31.71
CA PRO A 38 39.83 -9.02 31.52
C PRO A 38 39.25 -10.34 32.03
N TYR A 39 38.29 -10.30 32.95
CA TYR A 39 37.68 -11.49 33.55
C TYR A 39 36.39 -11.89 32.83
N PRO A 40 36.27 -13.13 32.31
CA PRO A 40 35.06 -13.57 31.62
C PRO A 40 33.78 -13.47 32.45
N ALA A 41 33.88 -13.65 33.77
CA ALA A 41 32.75 -13.50 34.68
C ALA A 41 32.15 -12.09 34.68
N GLU A 42 32.99 -11.06 34.48
CA GLU A 42 32.57 -9.66 34.40
C GLU A 42 32.04 -9.29 33.00
N GLN A 43 32.37 -10.07 31.98
CA GLN A 43 31.89 -9.88 30.60
C GLN A 43 30.44 -10.34 30.42
N LEU A 44 30.01 -11.39 31.15
CA LEU A 44 28.66 -11.96 31.02
C LEU A 44 27.53 -10.94 31.24
N PRO A 45 27.57 -10.07 32.25
CA PRO A 45 26.57 -9.00 32.41
C PRO A 45 26.48 -8.05 31.21
N TYR A 46 27.60 -7.65 30.61
CA TYR A 46 27.62 -6.79 29.42
C TYR A 46 27.10 -7.51 28.18
N LEU A 47 27.42 -8.79 28.04
CA LEU A 47 26.94 -9.60 26.92
C LEU A 47 25.43 -9.83 26.98
N ILE A 48 24.89 -10.09 28.18
CA ILE A 48 23.44 -10.27 28.38
C ILE A 48 22.71 -8.95 28.18
N SER A 49 23.11 -7.88 28.87
CA SER A 49 22.41 -6.60 28.81
C SER A 49 22.60 -5.88 27.47
N GLY A 50 23.85 -5.74 27.02
CA GLY A 50 24.20 -5.05 25.78
C GLY A 50 23.91 -5.89 24.54
N GLY A 51 24.24 -7.18 24.56
CA GLY A 51 24.02 -8.07 23.42
C GLY A 51 22.55 -8.43 23.21
N ILE A 52 21.89 -9.02 24.22
CA ILE A 52 20.47 -9.41 24.09
C ILE A 52 19.58 -8.17 23.96
N GLY A 53 19.87 -7.11 24.73
CA GLY A 53 19.14 -5.84 24.62
C GLY A 53 19.24 -5.22 23.23
N ALA A 54 20.45 -5.18 22.64
CA ALA A 54 20.62 -4.71 21.26
C ALA A 54 19.89 -5.60 20.25
N LEU A 55 20.03 -6.92 20.34
CA LEU A 55 19.35 -7.85 19.43
C LEU A 55 17.83 -7.67 19.46
N PHE A 56 17.25 -7.49 20.65
CA PHE A 56 15.84 -7.21 20.82
C PHE A 56 15.43 -5.90 20.10
N LEU A 57 16.16 -4.81 20.35
CA LEU A 57 15.88 -3.51 19.70
C LEU A 57 16.03 -3.57 18.18
N LEU A 58 17.07 -4.24 17.67
CA LEU A 58 17.27 -4.42 16.23
C LEU A 58 16.15 -5.27 15.61
N GLY A 59 15.69 -6.32 16.31
CA GLY A 59 14.55 -7.14 15.88
C GLY A 59 13.24 -6.35 15.82
N VAL A 60 12.96 -5.52 16.84
CA VAL A 60 11.80 -4.62 16.85
C VAL A 60 11.88 -3.63 15.70
N SER A 61 13.05 -3.00 15.50
CA SER A 61 13.30 -2.11 14.38
C SER A 61 13.02 -2.77 13.03
N ALA A 62 13.57 -3.97 12.80
CA ALA A 62 13.38 -4.71 11.56
C ALA A 62 11.90 -5.03 11.32
N THR A 63 11.18 -5.44 12.37
CA THR A 63 9.74 -5.74 12.31
C THR A 63 8.92 -4.50 11.96
N LEU A 64 9.19 -3.36 12.61
CA LEU A 64 8.52 -2.10 12.31
C LEU A 64 8.78 -1.65 10.87
N TRP A 65 10.03 -1.75 10.42
CA TRP A 65 10.41 -1.34 9.09
C TRP A 65 9.75 -2.20 8.01
N LEU A 66 9.73 -3.52 8.20
CA LEU A 66 9.03 -4.46 7.31
C LEU A 66 7.52 -4.21 7.32
N SER A 67 6.92 -3.95 8.48
CA SER A 67 5.48 -3.65 8.55
C SER A 67 5.13 -2.37 7.78
N ALA A 68 5.96 -1.35 7.87
CA ALA A 68 5.79 -0.12 7.10
C ALA A 68 5.93 -0.37 5.59
N ASP A 69 6.90 -1.19 5.17
CA ASP A 69 7.12 -1.51 3.76
C ASP A 69 5.95 -2.30 3.16
N LEU A 70 5.43 -3.32 3.87
CA LEU A 70 4.26 -4.08 3.46
C LEU A 70 3.01 -3.20 3.31
N ARG A 71 2.81 -2.25 4.24
CA ARG A 71 1.72 -1.25 4.13
C ARG A 71 1.89 -0.35 2.91
N ASP A 72 3.12 -0.04 2.52
CA ASP A 72 3.41 0.75 1.32
C ASP A 72 3.14 -0.07 0.05
N GLU A 73 3.49 -1.35 0.04
CA GLU A 73 3.25 -2.27 -1.07
C GLU A 73 1.77 -2.50 -1.32
N TRP A 74 0.96 -2.76 -0.28
CA TRP A 74 -0.49 -2.92 -0.45
C TRP A 74 -1.15 -1.69 -1.07
N ARG A 75 -0.71 -0.48 -0.67
CA ARG A 75 -1.18 0.77 -1.28
C ARG A 75 -0.81 0.89 -2.77
N LYS A 76 0.33 0.33 -3.18
CA LYS A 76 0.73 0.30 -4.59
C LYS A 76 -0.13 -0.70 -5.38
N LEU A 77 -0.40 -1.87 -4.81
CA LEU A 77 -1.26 -2.89 -5.43
C LEU A 77 -2.68 -2.35 -5.65
N ASP A 78 -3.29 -1.73 -4.64
CA ASP A 78 -4.62 -1.10 -4.76
C ASP A 78 -4.66 -0.05 -5.88
N ARG A 79 -3.56 0.71 -6.04
CA ARG A 79 -3.46 1.73 -7.09
C ARG A 79 -3.38 1.11 -8.47
N ILE A 80 -2.61 0.04 -8.63
CA ILE A 80 -2.49 -0.70 -9.90
C ILE A 80 -3.84 -1.34 -10.24
N GLU A 81 -4.50 -1.97 -9.27
CA GLU A 81 -5.81 -2.59 -9.45
C GLU A 81 -6.85 -1.58 -9.95
N ARG A 82 -6.88 -0.37 -9.37
CA ARG A 82 -7.78 0.71 -9.81
C ARG A 82 -7.47 1.17 -11.24
N ALA A 83 -6.21 1.38 -11.57
CA ALA A 83 -5.81 1.78 -12.92
C ALA A 83 -6.17 0.72 -13.97
N ILE A 84 -6.03 -0.57 -13.61
CA ILE A 84 -6.48 -1.68 -14.46
C ILE A 84 -8.00 -1.64 -14.62
N ARG A 85 -8.78 -1.51 -13.53
CA ARG A 85 -10.25 -1.39 -13.62
C ARG A 85 -10.71 -0.23 -14.50
N GLU A 86 -10.11 0.94 -14.35
CA GLU A 86 -10.44 2.12 -15.15
C GLU A 86 -10.14 1.89 -16.65
N THR A 87 -9.05 1.19 -16.98
CA THR A 87 -8.69 0.87 -18.37
C THR A 87 -9.47 -0.33 -18.92
N SER A 88 -9.89 -1.26 -18.05
CA SER A 88 -10.54 -2.53 -18.41
C SER A 88 -12.05 -2.46 -18.39
N LEU A 89 -12.64 -1.29 -18.10
CA LEU A 89 -13.98 -0.96 -18.54
C LEU A 89 -13.83 -0.41 -19.96
N PRO A 90 -14.12 -1.20 -21.03
CA PRO A 90 -14.42 -0.59 -22.30
C PRO A 90 -15.60 0.35 -22.08
N ASP A 91 -15.71 1.40 -22.87
CA ASP A 91 -16.86 2.30 -22.98
C ASP A 91 -18.20 1.59 -23.32
N GLY A 92 -18.38 0.29 -23.03
CA GLY A 92 -19.60 -0.47 -23.28
C GLY A 92 -20.84 0.04 -22.54
N GLN A 93 -20.67 0.87 -21.50
CA GLN A 93 -21.81 1.57 -20.88
C GLN A 93 -22.23 2.81 -21.71
N ASN A 94 -21.30 3.45 -22.41
CA ASN A 94 -21.59 4.48 -23.40
C ASN A 94 -22.10 3.85 -24.71
N ASP A 95 -21.53 2.71 -25.14
CA ASP A 95 -21.96 2.01 -26.35
C ASP A 95 -23.37 1.45 -26.22
N ALA A 96 -23.77 0.85 -25.08
CA ALA A 96 -25.14 0.34 -24.88
C ALA A 96 -26.22 1.45 -24.85
N ALA A 97 -25.88 2.59 -24.24
CA ALA A 97 -26.77 3.75 -24.15
C ALA A 97 -26.85 4.51 -25.48
N GLN A 98 -25.73 4.62 -26.19
CA GLN A 98 -25.74 5.09 -27.56
C GLN A 98 -26.47 4.05 -28.45
N ASP A 99 -26.36 2.74 -28.17
CA ASP A 99 -26.97 1.63 -28.92
C ASP A 99 -28.47 1.76 -29.07
N THR A 100 -29.06 1.98 -27.92
CA THR A 100 -30.49 2.23 -27.81
C THR A 100 -30.86 3.58 -28.42
N ALA A 101 -30.05 4.62 -28.28
CA ALA A 101 -30.30 5.94 -28.88
C ALA A 101 -30.24 5.92 -30.42
N TRP A 102 -29.28 5.23 -31.04
CA TRP A 102 -29.21 5.14 -32.51
C TRP A 102 -30.26 4.20 -33.09
N LEU A 103 -30.68 3.16 -32.35
CA LEU A 103 -31.78 2.30 -32.77
C LEU A 103 -33.11 3.04 -32.73
N ASP A 104 -33.34 3.87 -31.72
CA ASP A 104 -34.53 4.72 -31.61
C ASP A 104 -34.59 5.76 -32.74
N GLN A 105 -33.47 6.46 -32.99
CA GLN A 105 -33.38 7.43 -34.08
C GLN A 105 -33.60 6.78 -35.46
N ARG A 106 -32.95 5.64 -35.72
CA ARG A 106 -33.12 4.88 -36.97
C ARG A 106 -34.54 4.35 -37.14
N ASN A 107 -35.24 4.03 -36.05
CA ASN A 107 -36.61 3.53 -36.10
C ASN A 107 -37.64 4.66 -36.24
N GLY A 108 -37.37 5.84 -35.64
CA GLY A 108 -38.14 7.06 -35.84
C GLY A 108 -38.14 7.52 -37.31
N ASP A 109 -37.01 7.36 -38.00
CA ASP A 109 -36.89 7.65 -39.43
C ASP A 109 -37.63 6.64 -40.34
N ARG A 110 -38.11 5.51 -39.78
CA ARG A 110 -38.66 4.38 -40.55
C ARG A 110 -40.19 4.27 -40.58
N THR A 111 -40.96 5.25 -40.11
CA THR A 111 -42.44 5.21 -40.27
C THR A 111 -43.06 6.59 -40.50
N PRO A 112 -44.03 6.78 -41.45
CA PRO A 112 -44.84 5.76 -42.15
C PRO A 112 -45.04 6.05 -43.67
N GLU A 113 -44.29 5.41 -44.57
CA GLU A 113 -44.70 5.30 -45.99
C GLU A 113 -45.39 3.96 -46.32
N ARG A 114 -45.46 3.03 -45.36
CA ARG A 114 -45.86 1.65 -45.63
C ARG A 114 -47.25 1.21 -45.14
N LEU A 115 -48.16 2.16 -44.89
CA LEU A 115 -49.59 1.88 -44.67
C LEU A 115 -50.52 2.50 -45.74
N ALA A 116 -49.98 3.07 -46.83
CA ALA A 116 -50.78 3.63 -47.93
C ALA A 116 -50.84 2.72 -49.17
N VAL A 117 -50.60 1.41 -49.02
CA VAL A 117 -50.77 0.44 -50.12
C VAL A 117 -51.95 -0.46 -49.81
N GLY A 118 -53.08 -0.15 -50.45
CA GLY A 118 -54.05 -1.16 -50.86
C GLY A 118 -55.37 -1.19 -50.10
N ASP A 119 -56.05 -0.05 -49.97
CA ASP A 119 -57.52 -0.06 -49.85
C ASP A 119 -58.08 0.82 -50.99
N ARG A 120 -58.39 0.17 -52.12
CA ARG A 120 -59.19 0.68 -53.23
C ARG A 120 -59.92 -0.50 -53.89
N PRO A 121 -61.15 -0.28 -54.38
CA PRO A 121 -62.32 -1.15 -54.21
C PRO A 121 -62.31 -2.44 -55.03
#